data_AF-A0A0V0QPP0-F1
#
_entry.id   AF-A0A0V0QPP0-F1
#
_cell.length_a   1.000
_cell.length_b   1.000
_cell.length_c   1.000
_cell.angle_alpha   90.00
_cell.angle_beta   90.00
_cell.angle_gamma   90.00
#
_symmetry.space_group_name_H-M   'P 1'
#
loop_
_entity.id
_entity.type
_entity.pdbx_description
1 polymer ?
#
loop_
_entity_poly.entity_id
_entity_poly.type
_entity_poly.pdbx_seq_one_letter_code
_entity_poly.pdbx_strand_id
1 'polypeptide(L)'
;MVRQQTIKIEQNNQLSFIYDAQVPCRFTIYFFIDETLQFFHETVKEIWPHKVFNQDQNPEIFTCQQDYELKTNQKYTTKTQINFNNRPDMAYKHRSSQNLQNYWPIVIKIEQFNPIQVMYYYCEYEKSGNENIVKFVKQRLEKDNGAYIVQEIYGIDNTELIHGQPIQDQQMNQLANEENTNKECIICFTDLIDTVILPCRHMCICMECAKSIQQQKSRAKKTCPICRKQIESFLRIQKHSNQKQQQQLEQKQ
;
A
#
# COMPACT_ATOMS: atom_id res chain seq x y z
N MET A 1 5.84 7.35 -3.14
CA MET A 1 5.07 6.09 -3.26
C MET A 1 5.36 5.48 -4.62
N VAL A 2 5.56 4.17 -4.73
CA VAL A 2 5.61 3.47 -6.02
C VAL A 2 4.20 3.05 -6.44
N ARG A 3 3.85 3.24 -7.71
CA ARG A 3 2.63 2.68 -8.29
C ARG A 3 2.84 1.22 -8.63
N GLN A 4 2.33 0.35 -7.78
CA GLN A 4 2.61 -1.10 -7.78
C GLN A 4 2.38 -1.76 -9.14
N GLN A 5 1.30 -1.39 -9.85
CA GLN A 5 0.94 -1.95 -11.17
C GLN A 5 1.89 -1.55 -12.30
N THR A 6 2.75 -0.56 -12.08
CA THR A 6 3.67 -0.02 -13.10
C THR A 6 5.07 -0.62 -13.00
N ILE A 7 5.32 -1.42 -11.95
CA ILE A 7 6.59 -2.11 -11.75
C ILE A 7 6.72 -3.19 -12.82
N LYS A 8 7.73 -3.07 -13.68
CA LYS A 8 7.98 -4.02 -14.77
C LYS A 8 9.48 -4.16 -15.05
N ILE A 9 9.84 -5.28 -15.68
CA ILE A 9 11.18 -5.47 -16.23
C ILE A 9 11.09 -5.14 -17.73
N GLU A 10 11.91 -4.19 -18.18
CA GLU A 10 12.01 -3.82 -19.59
C GLU A 10 12.83 -4.87 -20.36
N GLN A 11 12.75 -4.87 -21.70
CA GLN A 11 13.39 -5.88 -22.56
C GLN A 11 14.91 -6.04 -22.35
N ASN A 12 15.58 -5.00 -21.86
CA ASN A 12 17.01 -4.99 -21.56
C ASN A 12 17.34 -5.40 -20.11
N ASN A 13 16.42 -6.09 -19.42
CA ASN A 13 16.53 -6.50 -18.01
C ASN A 13 16.70 -5.33 -17.03
N GLN A 14 16.25 -4.12 -17.37
CA GLN A 14 16.17 -3.02 -16.42
C GLN A 14 14.81 -3.01 -15.71
N LEU A 15 14.80 -2.69 -14.42
CA LEU A 15 13.55 -2.47 -13.68
C LEU A 15 13.05 -1.06 -13.99
N SER A 16 11.77 -0.91 -14.29
CA SER A 16 11.13 0.39 -14.37
C SER A 16 9.83 0.44 -13.57
N PHE A 17 9.50 1.64 -13.08
CA PHE A 17 8.28 1.90 -12.35
C PHE A 17 7.92 3.39 -12.36
N ILE A 18 6.64 3.68 -12.15
CA ILE A 18 6.13 5.02 -11.90
C ILE A 18 6.04 5.24 -10.40
N TYR A 19 6.41 6.43 -9.95
CA TYR A 19 6.34 6.86 -8.56
C TYR A 19 5.82 8.28 -8.44
N ASP A 20 5.28 8.58 -7.26
CA ASP A 20 4.85 9.92 -6.86
C ASP A 20 5.70 10.34 -5.65
N ALA A 21 6.37 11.50 -5.75
CA ALA A 21 7.21 12.05 -4.68
C ALA A 21 6.88 13.52 -4.45
N GLN A 22 6.12 13.80 -3.40
CA GLN A 22 5.77 15.17 -2.98
C GLN A 22 6.74 15.75 -1.94
N VAL A 23 7.65 14.91 -1.43
CA VAL A 23 8.71 15.30 -0.50
C VAL A 23 10.02 14.64 -0.93
N PRO A 24 11.18 15.26 -0.62
CA PRO A 24 12.46 14.65 -0.89
C PRO A 24 12.58 13.25 -0.28
N CYS A 25 13.06 12.31 -1.07
CA CYS A 25 13.20 10.92 -0.65
C CYS A 25 14.35 10.22 -1.37
N ARG A 26 14.93 9.24 -0.69
CA ARG A 26 15.96 8.36 -1.24
C ARG A 26 15.34 7.02 -1.59
N PHE A 27 15.57 6.57 -2.81
CA PHE A 27 15.23 5.23 -3.25
C PHE A 27 16.46 4.33 -3.19
N THR A 28 16.26 3.10 -2.77
CA THR A 28 17.28 2.03 -2.83
C THR A 28 16.61 0.77 -3.36
N ILE A 29 17.11 0.27 -4.49
CA ILE A 29 16.60 -0.92 -5.16
C ILE A 29 17.61 -2.03 -4.89
N TYR A 30 17.17 -3.03 -4.13
CA TYR A 30 17.94 -4.21 -3.82
C TYR A 30 17.58 -5.34 -4.78
N PHE A 31 18.59 -6.12 -5.18
CA PHE A 31 18.43 -7.28 -6.05
C PHE A 31 18.94 -8.54 -5.36
N PHE A 32 18.14 -9.61 -5.43
CA PHE A 32 18.46 -10.95 -4.92
C PHE A 32 18.98 -10.92 -3.49
N ILE A 33 18.11 -10.52 -2.56
CA ILE A 33 18.45 -10.34 -1.16
C ILE A 33 17.83 -11.38 -0.25
N ASP A 34 18.59 -11.80 0.75
CA ASP A 34 18.05 -12.48 1.92
C ASP A 34 17.80 -11.43 3.02
N GLU A 35 16.53 -11.27 3.40
CA GLU A 35 16.12 -10.38 4.46
C GLU A 35 16.38 -11.02 5.84
N THR A 36 17.36 -10.51 6.57
CA THR A 36 17.56 -10.92 7.96
C THR A 36 17.14 -9.81 8.91
N LEU A 37 16.56 -10.18 10.05
CA LEU A 37 16.28 -9.26 11.14
C LEU A 37 17.47 -9.28 12.10
N GLN A 38 18.16 -8.15 12.25
CA GLN A 38 19.16 -7.95 13.29
C GLN A 38 18.58 -7.08 14.40
N PHE A 39 18.66 -7.57 15.63
CA PHE A 39 18.29 -6.83 16.84
C PHE A 39 19.57 -6.21 17.41
N PHE A 40 19.69 -4.88 17.37
CA PHE A 40 20.83 -4.18 17.98
C PHE A 40 20.57 -3.95 19.48
N HIS A 41 21.52 -4.36 20.32
CA HIS A 41 21.48 -4.20 21.78
C HIS A 41 22.47 -3.11 22.20
N GLU A 42 22.29 -1.88 21.76
CA GLU A 42 23.09 -0.77 22.31
C GLU A 42 22.16 0.28 22.88
N THR A 43 21.97 0.15 24.20
CA THR A 43 21.38 1.11 25.14
C THR A 43 19.85 1.33 25.06
N VAL A 44 19.19 0.80 26.09
CA VAL A 44 17.87 1.15 26.65
C VAL A 44 17.11 2.31 25.95
N LYS A 45 16.45 2.01 24.84
CA LYS A 45 15.02 2.27 24.57
C LYS A 45 14.74 1.88 23.12
N GLU A 46 13.88 0.87 23.00
CA GLU A 46 13.31 0.30 21.77
C GLU A 46 14.19 -0.69 20.99
N ILE A 47 13.81 -1.96 21.11
CA ILE A 47 14.30 -3.05 20.27
C ILE A 47 13.52 -3.00 18.95
N TRP A 48 14.14 -2.52 17.88
CA TRP A 48 13.59 -2.65 16.52
C TRP A 48 14.46 -3.60 15.70
N PRO A 49 13.86 -4.59 15.01
CA PRO A 49 14.62 -5.41 14.09
C PRO A 49 15.02 -4.56 12.87
N HIS A 50 16.31 -4.28 12.74
CA HIS A 50 16.86 -3.69 11.53
C HIS A 50 16.99 -4.76 10.45
N LYS A 51 16.58 -4.44 9.22
CA LYS A 51 16.77 -5.34 8.09
C LYS A 51 18.20 -5.24 7.58
N VAL A 52 18.89 -6.37 7.54
CA VAL A 52 20.17 -6.51 6.86
C VAL A 52 19.98 -7.37 5.62
N PHE A 53 20.52 -6.90 4.51
CA PHE A 53 20.40 -7.52 3.21
C PHE A 53 21.77 -8.05 2.78
N ASN A 54 21.90 -9.37 2.70
CA ASN A 54 22.99 -9.97 1.93
C ASN A 54 22.56 -9.91 0.47
N GLN A 55 23.36 -9.25 -0.37
CA GLN A 55 22.99 -8.92 -1.74
C GLN A 55 23.96 -9.56 -2.74
N ASP A 56 23.42 -10.30 -3.71
CA ASP A 56 24.22 -10.91 -4.80
C ASP A 56 24.65 -9.85 -5.84
N GLN A 57 23.95 -8.71 -5.90
CA GLN A 57 24.31 -7.56 -6.72
C GLN A 57 24.26 -6.26 -5.91
N ASN A 58 25.09 -5.28 -6.26
CA ASN A 58 25.05 -3.97 -5.63
C ASN A 58 23.67 -3.30 -5.82
N PRO A 59 23.16 -2.60 -4.79
CA PRO A 59 21.86 -1.98 -4.87
C PRO A 59 21.97 -0.71 -5.69
N GLU A 60 20.89 -0.37 -6.40
CA GLU A 60 20.83 0.87 -7.13
C GLU A 60 20.18 1.97 -6.28
N ILE A 61 20.84 3.12 -6.19
CA ILE A 61 20.40 4.23 -5.35
C ILE A 61 20.18 5.46 -6.21
N PHE A 62 19.04 6.12 -6.02
CA PHE A 62 18.80 7.45 -6.54
C PHE A 62 18.04 8.29 -5.52
N THR A 63 18.17 9.61 -5.62
CA THR A 63 17.49 10.55 -4.72
C THR A 63 16.59 11.45 -5.54
N CYS A 64 15.35 11.60 -5.08
CA CYS A 64 14.44 12.63 -5.56
C CYS A 64 14.59 13.84 -4.62
N GLN A 65 15.22 14.91 -5.11
CA GLN A 65 15.41 16.19 -4.39
C GLN A 65 14.68 17.31 -5.13
N GLN A 66 14.65 18.52 -4.57
CA GLN A 66 14.03 19.71 -5.19
C GLN A 66 14.50 19.96 -6.64
N ASP A 67 15.72 19.55 -7.00
CA ASP A 67 16.30 19.71 -8.34
C ASP A 67 15.80 18.65 -9.36
N TYR A 68 15.17 17.58 -8.88
CA TYR A 68 14.44 16.59 -9.68
C TYR A 68 12.95 16.77 -9.41
N GLU A 69 12.28 17.52 -10.28
CA GLU A 69 10.86 17.88 -10.22
C GLU A 69 9.99 17.00 -9.30
N LEU A 70 9.75 17.43 -8.06
CA LEU A 70 8.82 16.79 -7.12
C LEU A 70 7.42 16.80 -7.73
N LYS A 71 7.00 15.68 -8.31
CA LYS A 71 5.80 15.59 -9.12
C LYS A 71 5.11 14.25 -8.92
N THR A 72 3.90 14.16 -9.48
CA THR A 72 3.22 12.89 -9.66
C THR A 72 3.60 12.27 -11.01
N ASN A 73 3.41 10.96 -11.15
CA ASN A 73 3.66 10.22 -12.39
C ASN A 73 5.12 10.23 -12.89
N GLN A 74 6.10 10.36 -12.00
CA GLN A 74 7.51 10.30 -12.39
C GLN A 74 7.90 8.86 -12.74
N LYS A 75 8.68 8.65 -13.81
CA LYS A 75 9.18 7.32 -14.19
C LYS A 75 10.64 7.18 -13.76
N TYR A 76 10.97 6.05 -13.15
CA TYR A 76 12.35 5.61 -12.96
C TYR A 76 12.60 4.33 -13.76
N THR A 77 13.79 4.22 -14.35
CA THR A 77 14.32 2.99 -14.93
C THR A 77 15.73 2.80 -14.40
N THR A 78 16.07 1.59 -13.96
CA THR A 78 17.38 1.31 -13.41
C THR A 78 18.48 1.53 -14.45
N LYS A 79 19.60 2.11 -14.02
CA LYS A 79 20.81 2.26 -14.84
C LYS A 79 21.47 0.91 -15.07
N THR A 80 21.46 0.06 -14.05
CA THR A 80 22.01 -1.29 -14.09
C THR A 80 20.99 -2.29 -14.63
N GLN A 81 21.51 -3.27 -15.38
CA GLN A 81 20.71 -4.43 -15.80
C GLN A 81 20.71 -5.47 -14.67
N ILE A 82 19.56 -6.07 -14.43
CA ILE A 82 19.39 -7.15 -13.47
C ILE A 82 20.01 -8.42 -14.05
N ASN A 83 20.89 -9.07 -13.29
CA ASN A 83 21.49 -10.33 -13.71
C ASN A 83 20.66 -11.51 -13.21
N PHE A 84 19.69 -11.94 -14.02
CA PHE A 84 18.83 -13.09 -13.70
C PHE A 84 19.54 -14.45 -13.81
N ASN A 85 20.78 -14.51 -14.28
CA ASN A 85 21.46 -15.78 -14.58
C ASN A 85 21.90 -16.54 -13.32
N ASN A 86 21.96 -15.88 -12.16
CA ASN A 86 22.54 -16.49 -10.94
C ASN A 86 21.53 -17.23 -10.05
N ARG A 87 20.20 -17.09 -10.23
CA ARG A 87 19.19 -17.71 -9.33
C ARG A 87 17.83 -18.01 -10.01
N PRO A 88 17.75 -18.77 -11.12
CA PRO A 88 16.48 -19.03 -11.81
C PRO A 88 15.43 -19.82 -11.01
N ASP A 89 15.81 -20.53 -9.94
CA ASP A 89 14.98 -21.60 -9.36
C ASP A 89 14.36 -21.30 -7.98
N MET A 90 14.60 -20.12 -7.40
CA MET A 90 14.08 -19.79 -6.05
C MET A 90 12.72 -19.08 -6.04
N ALA A 91 12.29 -18.48 -7.16
CA ALA A 91 10.98 -17.84 -7.27
C ALA A 91 9.81 -18.82 -7.00
N TYR A 92 9.98 -20.10 -7.31
CA TYR A 92 8.94 -21.13 -7.13
C TYR A 92 8.94 -21.81 -5.75
N LYS A 93 10.06 -21.79 -5.01
CA LYS A 93 10.21 -22.56 -3.75
C LYS A 93 9.74 -21.83 -2.49
N HIS A 94 9.29 -20.57 -2.62
CA HIS A 94 8.75 -19.75 -1.51
C HIS A 94 7.59 -20.44 -0.76
N ARG A 95 6.88 -21.37 -1.41
CA ARG A 95 5.67 -22.00 -0.84
C ARG A 95 5.88 -23.31 -0.07
N SER A 96 7.03 -23.98 -0.17
CA SER A 96 7.16 -25.37 0.33
C SER A 96 8.34 -25.66 1.27
N SER A 97 9.27 -24.74 1.49
CA SER A 97 10.43 -24.98 2.36
C SER A 97 10.55 -23.92 3.46
N GLN A 98 10.57 -24.37 4.72
CA GLN A 98 10.60 -23.53 5.93
C GLN A 98 11.85 -22.62 6.05
N ASN A 99 12.84 -22.77 5.16
CA ASN A 99 14.11 -22.02 5.18
C ASN A 99 14.21 -20.86 4.17
N LEU A 100 13.18 -20.61 3.33
CA LEU A 100 13.23 -19.57 2.27
C LEU A 100 12.29 -18.37 2.49
N GLN A 101 11.63 -18.25 3.64
CA GLN A 101 10.60 -17.21 3.88
C GLN A 101 11.10 -15.76 3.77
N ASN A 102 12.41 -15.55 3.72
CA ASN A 102 13.04 -14.24 3.78
C ASN A 102 13.76 -13.81 2.50
N TYR A 103 13.78 -14.64 1.47
CA TYR A 103 14.41 -14.29 0.20
C TYR A 103 13.49 -13.41 -0.66
N TRP A 104 14.03 -12.34 -1.23
CA TRP A 104 13.33 -11.42 -2.11
C TRP A 104 14.20 -11.05 -3.32
N PRO A 105 13.76 -11.33 -4.56
CA PRO A 105 14.58 -11.01 -5.72
C PRO A 105 14.64 -9.52 -6.02
N ILE A 106 13.61 -8.75 -5.67
CA ILE A 106 13.61 -7.29 -5.84
C ILE A 106 12.93 -6.65 -4.63
N VAL A 107 13.60 -5.69 -4.00
CA VAL A 107 13.00 -4.83 -2.97
C VAL A 107 13.28 -3.37 -3.29
N ILE A 108 12.22 -2.57 -3.43
CA ILE A 108 12.32 -1.11 -3.56
C ILE A 108 12.09 -0.50 -2.19
N LYS A 109 13.12 0.13 -1.62
CA LYS A 109 13.07 0.88 -0.37
C LYS A 109 12.98 2.37 -0.69
N ILE A 110 12.09 3.09 -0.01
CA ILE A 110 11.97 4.55 -0.05
C ILE A 110 12.18 5.08 1.36
N GLU A 111 13.13 5.99 1.53
CA GLU A 111 13.40 6.69 2.78
C GLU A 111 13.02 8.16 2.64
N GLN A 112 12.13 8.61 3.52
CA GLN A 112 11.80 10.01 3.74
C GLN A 112 12.38 10.42 5.08
N PHE A 113 12.93 11.62 5.17
CA PHE A 113 13.66 12.07 6.36
C PHE A 113 12.87 13.05 7.24
N ASN A 114 11.81 13.68 6.71
CA ASN A 114 11.03 14.70 7.44
C ASN A 114 9.53 14.60 7.07
N PRO A 115 8.68 13.94 7.88
CA PRO A 115 9.04 13.07 9.00
C PRO A 115 9.79 11.81 8.53
N ILE A 116 10.52 11.16 9.44
CA ILE A 116 11.21 9.90 9.13
C ILE A 116 10.16 8.83 8.85
N GLN A 117 10.18 8.30 7.62
CA GLN A 117 9.29 7.25 7.18
C GLN A 117 10.03 6.37 6.18
N VAL A 118 9.88 5.05 6.30
CA VAL A 118 10.46 4.10 5.36
C VAL A 118 9.38 3.23 4.75
N MET A 119 9.36 3.11 3.43
CA MET A 119 8.44 2.26 2.70
C MET A 119 9.21 1.20 1.92
N TYR A 120 8.71 -0.02 1.93
CA TYR A 120 9.27 -1.15 1.21
C TYR A 120 8.24 -1.74 0.28
N TYR A 121 8.65 -2.04 -0.96
CA TYR A 121 7.87 -2.79 -1.94
C TYR A 121 8.65 -4.06 -2.28
N TYR A 122 8.07 -5.21 -1.94
CA TYR A 122 8.64 -6.52 -2.20
C TYR A 122 8.05 -7.06 -3.49
N CYS A 123 8.93 -7.47 -4.40
CA CYS A 123 8.55 -8.00 -5.69
C CYS A 123 9.20 -9.36 -5.91
N GLU A 124 8.44 -10.26 -6.52
CA GLU A 124 8.91 -11.52 -7.09
C GLU A 124 9.14 -11.34 -8.59
N TYR A 125 9.92 -12.22 -9.21
CA TYR A 125 9.95 -12.32 -10.66
C TYR A 125 9.70 -13.77 -11.08
N GLU A 126 9.16 -13.91 -12.28
CA GLU A 126 8.88 -15.18 -12.92
C GLU A 126 9.36 -15.10 -14.36
N LYS A 127 10.02 -16.17 -14.83
CA LYS A 127 10.43 -16.27 -16.22
C LYS A 127 9.30 -16.88 -17.03
N SER A 128 8.74 -16.12 -17.96
CA SER A 128 7.70 -16.56 -18.88
C SER A 128 8.28 -16.64 -20.29
N GLY A 129 8.77 -17.82 -20.68
CA GLY A 129 9.50 -18.01 -21.92
C GLY A 129 10.84 -17.27 -21.91
N ASN A 130 11.00 -16.28 -22.80
CA ASN A 130 12.18 -15.42 -22.87
C ASN A 130 12.05 -14.11 -22.09
N GLU A 131 10.88 -13.83 -21.53
CA GLU A 131 10.62 -12.58 -20.81
C GLU A 131 10.69 -12.80 -19.30
N ASN A 132 11.27 -11.83 -18.60
CA ASN A 132 11.24 -11.78 -17.14
C ASN A 132 10.07 -10.88 -16.73
N ILE A 133 9.13 -11.43 -15.95
CA ILE A 133 7.95 -10.72 -15.45
C ILE A 133 8.16 -10.47 -13.97
N VAL A 134 7.97 -9.24 -13.51
CA VAL A 134 8.01 -8.89 -12.08
C VAL A 134 6.58 -8.73 -11.55
N LYS A 135 6.34 -9.21 -10.33
CA LYS A 135 5.05 -9.15 -9.64
C LYS A 135 5.25 -8.51 -8.28
N PHE A 136 4.49 -7.47 -7.97
CA PHE A 136 4.40 -6.93 -6.62
C PHE A 136 3.69 -7.94 -5.70
N VAL A 137 4.25 -8.15 -4.51
CA VAL A 137 3.75 -9.15 -3.54
C VAL A 137 3.29 -8.49 -2.26
N LYS A 138 4.08 -7.55 -1.73
CA LYS A 138 3.88 -7.01 -0.38
C LYS A 138 4.41 -5.60 -0.27
N GLN A 139 3.72 -4.76 0.50
CA GLN A 139 4.20 -3.44 0.92
C GLN A 139 4.29 -3.38 2.45
N ARG A 140 5.39 -2.82 2.95
CA ARG A 140 5.62 -2.55 4.37
C ARG A 140 5.92 -1.07 4.58
N LEU A 141 5.36 -0.52 5.64
CA LEU A 141 5.57 0.85 6.09
C LEU A 141 6.21 0.82 7.47
N GLU A 142 7.27 1.58 7.67
CA GLU A 142 7.88 1.83 8.97
C GLU A 142 7.75 3.31 9.29
N LYS A 143 7.09 3.60 10.41
CA LYS A 143 6.79 4.96 10.86
C LYS A 143 6.54 4.96 12.36
N ASP A 144 6.94 6.04 13.05
CA ASP A 144 6.64 6.29 14.47
C ASP A 144 6.94 5.07 15.36
N ASN A 145 8.12 4.45 15.17
CA ASN A 145 8.54 3.25 15.90
C ASN A 145 7.49 2.14 15.76
N GLY A 146 7.12 1.83 14.52
CA GLY A 146 6.15 0.79 14.21
C GLY A 146 6.39 0.27 12.80
N ALA A 147 6.13 -1.02 12.59
CA ALA A 147 6.19 -1.66 11.28
C ALA A 147 4.80 -2.21 10.92
N TYR A 148 4.28 -1.76 9.78
CA TYR A 148 2.93 -2.05 9.32
C TYR A 148 2.98 -2.73 7.95
N ILE A 149 2.13 -3.74 7.74
CA ILE A 149 1.90 -4.29 6.40
C ILE A 149 0.73 -3.56 5.77
N VAL A 150 0.96 -2.99 4.60
CA VAL A 150 -0.07 -2.28 3.86
C VAL A 150 -0.90 -3.31 3.09
N GLN A 151 -2.23 -3.20 3.24
CA GLN A 151 -3.19 -4.06 2.55
C GLN A 151 -4.22 -3.18 1.82
N GLU A 152 -4.66 -3.64 0.66
CA GLU A 152 -5.72 -2.97 -0.10
C GLU A 152 -7.07 -3.10 0.61
N ILE A 153 -7.88 -2.05 0.54
CA ILE A 153 -9.26 -2.05 0.98
C ILE A 153 -10.14 -2.19 -0.26
N TYR A 154 -10.98 -3.21 -0.30
CA TYR A 154 -11.84 -3.47 -1.47
C TYR A 154 -13.12 -2.63 -1.38
N GLY A 155 -13.44 -1.91 -2.45
CA GLY A 155 -14.61 -1.03 -2.51
C GLY A 155 -14.36 0.37 -1.94
N ILE A 156 -13.13 0.71 -1.55
CA ILE A 156 -12.80 2.05 -1.06
C ILE A 156 -12.97 3.14 -2.13
N ASP A 157 -12.75 2.80 -3.41
CA ASP A 157 -12.95 3.72 -4.54
C ASP A 157 -14.42 4.15 -4.68
N ASN A 158 -15.33 3.33 -4.16
CA ASN A 158 -16.76 3.64 -4.12
C ASN A 158 -17.10 4.57 -2.94
N THR A 159 -16.15 5.30 -2.35
CA THR A 159 -16.41 6.15 -1.18
C THR A 159 -15.94 7.58 -1.40
N GLU A 160 -16.60 8.53 -0.74
CA GLU A 160 -16.22 9.96 -0.76
C GLU A 160 -14.91 10.27 0.00
N LEU A 161 -14.26 9.23 0.54
CA LEU A 161 -13.01 9.34 1.27
C LEU A 161 -11.82 9.58 0.34
N ILE A 162 -11.88 9.10 -0.91
CA ILE A 162 -10.79 9.21 -1.90
C ILE A 162 -10.97 10.43 -2.80
N HIS A 163 -12.20 10.77 -3.17
CA HIS A 163 -12.48 11.92 -4.04
C HIS A 163 -12.55 13.21 -3.21
N GLY A 164 -11.45 13.94 -3.18
CA GLY A 164 -11.27 15.21 -2.46
C GLY A 164 -12.03 16.41 -3.02
N GLN A 165 -13.16 16.24 -3.71
CA GLN A 165 -13.98 17.33 -4.21
C GLN A 165 -15.47 16.97 -4.00
N PRO A 166 -16.29 17.87 -3.43
CA PRO A 166 -17.72 17.81 -3.72
C PRO A 166 -17.85 18.00 -5.23
N ILE A 167 -18.61 17.14 -5.90
CA ILE A 167 -19.01 17.39 -7.29
C ILE A 167 -19.72 18.74 -7.26
N GLN A 168 -19.12 19.77 -7.85
CA GLN A 168 -19.76 21.08 -7.96
C GLN A 168 -21.05 20.92 -8.77
N ASP A 169 -22.13 21.46 -8.23
CA ASP A 169 -23.56 21.29 -8.57
C ASP A 169 -23.99 21.68 -9.99
N GLN A 170 -23.21 21.46 -11.06
CA GLN A 170 -23.56 22.01 -12.38
C GLN A 170 -23.56 21.05 -13.58
N GLN A 171 -23.39 19.74 -13.40
CA GLN A 171 -23.72 18.75 -14.45
C GLN A 171 -24.43 17.48 -13.93
N MET A 172 -25.15 17.58 -12.81
CA MET A 172 -26.07 16.51 -12.40
C MET A 172 -27.45 16.75 -13.00
N ASN A 173 -27.77 16.08 -14.11
CA ASN A 173 -29.19 15.82 -14.39
C ASN A 173 -29.50 14.62 -15.30
N GLN A 174 -28.53 13.83 -15.77
CA GLN A 174 -28.84 12.64 -16.59
C GLN A 174 -28.05 11.36 -16.27
N LEU A 175 -27.12 11.38 -15.29
CA LEU A 175 -26.36 10.18 -14.84
C LEU A 175 -26.41 9.94 -13.31
N ALA A 176 -27.15 10.76 -12.56
CA ALA A 176 -27.10 10.84 -11.09
C ALA A 176 -27.69 9.65 -10.31
N ASN A 177 -28.29 8.66 -10.99
CA ASN A 177 -28.90 7.49 -10.33
C ASN A 177 -27.97 6.28 -10.20
N GLU A 178 -26.88 6.20 -10.98
CA GLU A 178 -25.99 5.03 -10.96
C GLU A 178 -24.71 5.27 -10.16
N GLU A 179 -24.25 6.51 -10.02
CA GLU A 179 -23.01 6.81 -9.28
C GLU A 179 -23.23 7.03 -7.77
N ASN A 180 -24.41 7.51 -7.36
CA ASN A 180 -24.71 7.70 -5.94
C ASN A 180 -25.02 6.38 -5.21
N THR A 181 -25.63 5.41 -5.90
CA THR A 181 -25.95 4.09 -5.33
C THR A 181 -24.71 3.28 -4.97
N ASN A 182 -23.57 3.55 -5.62
CA ASN A 182 -22.32 2.87 -5.32
C ASN A 182 -21.67 3.32 -4.01
N LYS A 183 -22.03 4.50 -3.48
CA LYS A 183 -21.42 5.08 -2.26
C LYS A 183 -22.19 4.81 -0.97
N GLU A 184 -23.41 4.33 -1.10
CA GLU A 184 -24.31 4.05 0.01
C GLU A 184 -24.06 2.65 0.58
N CYS A 185 -24.31 2.50 1.88
CA CYS A 185 -24.25 1.23 2.56
C CYS A 185 -25.22 0.25 1.92
N ILE A 186 -24.73 -0.91 1.49
CA ILE A 186 -25.54 -1.94 0.81
C ILE A 186 -26.60 -2.60 1.70
N ILE A 187 -26.65 -2.27 2.99
CA ILE A 187 -27.61 -2.81 3.95
C ILE A 187 -28.78 -1.83 4.14
N CYS A 188 -28.49 -0.56 4.44
CA CYS A 188 -29.54 0.42 4.70
C CYS A 188 -29.91 1.26 3.47
N PHE A 189 -29.04 1.33 2.44
CA PHE A 189 -29.21 2.21 1.28
C PHE A 189 -29.52 3.66 1.69
N THR A 190 -28.87 4.14 2.75
CA THR A 190 -29.13 5.47 3.32
C THR A 190 -27.83 6.13 3.76
N ASP A 191 -27.09 5.50 4.66
CA ASP A 191 -25.82 6.05 5.14
C ASP A 191 -24.68 5.74 4.16
N LEU A 192 -23.69 6.62 4.09
CA LEU A 192 -22.48 6.40 3.30
C LEU A 192 -21.60 5.27 3.86
N ILE A 193 -20.88 4.60 2.96
CA ILE A 193 -19.89 3.57 3.32
C ILE A 193 -18.70 4.22 4.03
N ASP A 194 -18.46 3.81 5.28
CA ASP A 194 -17.33 4.31 6.10
C ASP A 194 -16.62 3.21 6.90
N THR A 195 -17.04 1.95 6.74
CA THR A 195 -16.58 0.85 7.60
C THR A 195 -16.01 -0.32 6.80
N VAL A 196 -14.79 -0.71 7.16
CA VAL A 196 -14.06 -1.87 6.63
C VAL A 196 -14.34 -3.09 7.50
N ILE A 197 -14.67 -4.21 6.86
CA ILE A 197 -14.89 -5.51 7.52
C ILE A 197 -13.59 -6.29 7.58
N LEU A 198 -13.16 -6.75 8.76
CA LEU A 198 -11.96 -7.56 8.93
C LEU A 198 -12.32 -9.05 9.18
N PRO A 199 -11.53 -10.01 8.64
CA PRO A 199 -10.24 -9.83 7.95
C PRO A 199 -10.36 -9.68 6.41
N CYS A 200 -11.57 -9.69 5.85
CA CYS A 200 -11.76 -9.73 4.39
C CYS A 200 -11.54 -8.40 3.66
N ARG A 201 -11.46 -7.28 4.41
CA ARG A 201 -11.23 -5.89 3.95
C ARG A 201 -12.24 -5.32 2.97
N HIS A 202 -13.45 -5.89 2.88
CA HIS A 202 -14.51 -5.26 2.11
C HIS A 202 -15.05 -4.04 2.85
N MET A 203 -15.12 -2.93 2.15
CA MET A 203 -15.69 -1.67 2.60
C MET A 203 -17.00 -1.46 1.85
N CYS A 204 -18.11 -1.87 2.46
CA CYS A 204 -19.43 -1.86 1.81
C CYS A 204 -20.59 -1.48 2.74
N ILE A 205 -20.31 -1.15 4.00
CA ILE A 205 -21.33 -0.82 5.00
C ILE A 205 -20.98 0.46 5.77
N CYS A 206 -22.00 1.10 6.33
CA CYS A 206 -21.84 2.16 7.32
C CYS A 206 -21.60 1.58 8.72
N MET A 207 -21.10 2.41 9.64
CA MET A 207 -20.83 2.00 11.01
C MET A 207 -22.08 1.58 11.79
N GLU A 208 -23.25 2.17 11.54
CA GLU A 208 -24.48 1.79 12.24
C GLU A 208 -24.97 0.39 11.85
N CYS A 209 -24.85 0.05 10.55
CA CYS A 209 -25.11 -1.31 10.08
C CYS A 209 -24.07 -2.31 10.63
N ALA A 210 -22.80 -1.90 10.74
CA ALA A 210 -21.75 -2.73 11.33
C ALA A 210 -22.04 -3.07 12.80
N LYS A 211 -22.44 -2.09 13.61
CA LYS A 211 -22.86 -2.31 15.01
C LYS A 211 -24.04 -3.29 15.11
N SER A 212 -25.02 -3.13 14.21
CA SER A 212 -26.19 -4.03 14.15
C SER A 212 -25.79 -5.48 13.89
N ILE A 213 -24.85 -5.72 12.97
CA ILE A 213 -24.27 -7.06 12.73
C ILE A 213 -23.51 -7.55 13.96
N GLN A 214 -22.72 -6.69 14.60
CA GLN A 214 -21.93 -7.05 15.77
C GLN A 214 -22.80 -7.52 16.95
N GLN A 215 -23.99 -6.93 17.12
CA GLN A 215 -24.95 -7.27 18.18
C GLN A 215 -25.74 -8.56 17.92
N GLN A 216 -25.67 -9.13 16.72
CA GLN A 216 -26.36 -10.39 16.44
C GLN A 216 -25.86 -11.52 17.35
N LYS A 217 -26.81 -12.26 17.96
CA LYS A 217 -26.47 -13.36 18.88
C LYS A 217 -25.82 -14.55 18.17
N SER A 218 -26.21 -14.82 16.93
CA SER A 218 -25.69 -15.95 16.16
C SER A 218 -24.40 -15.57 15.43
N ARG A 219 -23.30 -16.25 15.76
CA ARG A 219 -22.01 -16.11 15.06
C ARG A 219 -22.13 -16.47 13.58
N ALA A 220 -22.96 -17.46 13.23
CA ALA A 220 -23.17 -17.89 11.85
C ALA A 220 -23.72 -16.76 10.95
N LYS A 221 -24.39 -15.75 11.53
CA LYS A 221 -24.93 -14.60 10.80
C LYS A 221 -23.95 -13.42 10.70
N LYS A 222 -22.83 -13.43 11.42
CA LYS A 222 -21.79 -12.40 11.37
C LYS A 222 -20.85 -12.65 10.19
N THR A 223 -21.37 -12.49 8.98
CA THR A 223 -20.63 -12.70 7.73
C THR A 223 -20.59 -11.44 6.88
N CYS A 224 -19.50 -11.26 6.14
CA CYS A 224 -19.36 -10.16 5.19
C CYS A 224 -20.42 -10.29 4.08
N PRO A 225 -21.18 -9.23 3.74
CA PRO A 225 -22.20 -9.31 2.70
C PRO A 225 -21.63 -9.65 1.30
N ILE A 226 -20.37 -9.27 1.02
CA ILE A 226 -19.74 -9.46 -0.28
C ILE A 226 -19.19 -10.88 -0.43
N CYS A 227 -18.33 -11.30 0.50
CA CYS A 227 -17.58 -12.56 0.37
C CYS A 227 -18.01 -13.66 1.33
N ARG A 228 -19.01 -13.40 2.20
CA ARG A 228 -19.57 -14.33 3.19
C ARG A 228 -18.58 -14.88 4.23
N LYS A 229 -17.33 -14.41 4.24
CA LYS A 229 -16.35 -14.73 5.29
C LYS A 229 -16.84 -14.26 6.66
N GLN A 230 -16.48 -15.00 7.70
CA GLN A 230 -16.76 -14.65 9.09
C GLN A 230 -16.12 -13.30 9.43
N ILE A 231 -16.87 -12.46 10.14
CA ILE A 231 -16.41 -11.15 10.59
C ILE A 231 -15.76 -11.29 11.97
N GLU A 232 -14.55 -10.78 12.10
CA GLU A 232 -13.81 -10.75 13.36
C GLU A 232 -13.91 -9.38 14.03
N SER A 233 -13.81 -8.31 13.23
CA SER A 233 -13.88 -6.93 13.72
C SER A 233 -14.23 -5.96 12.58
N PHE A 234 -14.46 -4.71 12.94
CA PHE A 234 -14.75 -3.62 12.01
C PHE A 234 -13.77 -2.46 12.25
N LEU A 235 -13.38 -1.77 11.19
CA LEU A 235 -12.55 -0.57 11.24
C LEU A 235 -13.30 0.59 10.57
N ARG A 236 -13.53 1.68 11.31
CA ARG A 236 -14.10 2.91 10.74
C ARG A 236 -13.00 3.72 10.06
N ILE A 237 -13.25 4.19 8.86
CA ILE A 237 -12.42 5.18 8.18
C ILE A 237 -13.15 6.52 8.26
N GLN A 238 -12.45 7.56 8.69
CA GLN A 238 -12.99 8.91 8.79
C GLN A 238 -12.11 9.87 8.00
N LYS A 239 -12.74 10.80 7.29
CA LYS A 239 -12.03 11.92 6.66
C LYS A 239 -11.63 12.88 7.78
N HIS A 240 -10.34 13.17 7.91
CA HIS A 240 -9.91 14.33 8.70
C HIS A 240 -10.36 15.60 7.96
N SER A 241 -11.45 16.20 8.41
CA SER A 241 -11.82 17.55 7.96
C SER A 241 -10.86 18.54 8.63
N ASN A 242 -10.02 19.22 7.84
CA ASN A 242 -9.21 20.36 8.28
C ASN A 242 -10.07 21.60 8.59
N GLN A 243 -11.20 21.44 9.29
CA GLN A 243 -12.08 22.56 9.67
C GLN A 243 -11.46 23.45 10.76
N LYS A 244 -10.43 22.96 11.49
CA LYS A 244 -9.78 23.74 12.57
C LYS A 244 -8.87 24.88 12.10
N GLN A 245 -8.44 24.92 10.83
CA GLN A 245 -7.61 26.02 10.31
C GLN A 245 -8.43 27.21 9.78
N GLN A 246 -9.69 27.01 9.40
CA GLN A 246 -10.52 28.08 8.82
C GLN A 246 -11.16 28.97 9.90
N GLN A 247 -11.54 28.40 11.04
CA GLN A 247 -12.11 29.17 12.17
C GLN A 247 -11.10 30.08 12.90
N GLN A 248 -9.79 29.90 12.73
CA GLN A 248 -8.77 30.77 13.33
C GLN A 248 -8.41 31.99 12.45
N LEU A 249 -8.75 31.97 11.15
CA LEU A 249 -8.54 33.11 10.24
C LEU A 249 -9.74 34.07 10.26
N GLU A 250 -10.95 33.57 10.50
CA GLU A 250 -12.17 34.39 10.59
C GLU A 250 -12.33 35.13 11.93
N GLN A 251 -11.58 34.73 12.97
CA GLN A 251 -11.54 35.44 14.27
C GLN A 251 -10.40 36.48 14.37
N LYS A 252 -9.69 36.75 13.26
CA LYS A 252 -8.65 37.79 13.16
C LYS A 252 -9.00 38.91 12.16
N GLN A 253 -10.26 39.01 11.75
CA GLN A 253 -10.83 40.20 11.11
C GLN A 253 -11.79 40.88 12.09
#